data_AF-A0A8X6YYS8-F1
#
_entry.id   AF-A0A8X6YYS8-F1
#
_cell.length_a   1.000
_cell.length_b   1.000
_cell.length_c   1.000
_cell.angle_alpha   90.00
_cell.angle_beta   90.00
_cell.angle_gamma   90.00
#
_symmetry.space_group_name_H-M   'P 1'
#
loop_
_entity.id
_entity.type
_entity.pdbx_description
1 polymer ?
#
loop_
_entity_poly.entity_id
_entity_poly.type
_entity_poly.pdbx_seq_one_letter_code
_entity_poly.pdbx_strand_id
1 'polypeptide(L)'
;MGGCFGTQQSRPSSGIESLDGTSLNQTRKNQPLKHEKPKWKSDVPLTGGQLHSKRDEFWDTAPAFEGRKEIWDALKAAAYAAETNDYALAQAIIDGANISLPTGTLMDCYDELGNRYQLPVYCLSVPINLVEETNESESPAAESEPWSEGGEEITVKFRLSTCGKDTKLAIRTGETVLTSKKRLQVVEGIDPSRQRWYFGGRLLHDKMKIEEAKLQSGFVVQVVVTPLNPSITENQNY
;
A
#
# COMPACT_ATOMS: atom_id res chain seq x y z
N MET A 1 13.44 63.63 58.67
CA MET A 1 14.66 63.44 57.85
C MET A 1 14.74 61.96 57.52
N GLY A 2 14.79 61.44 56.30
CA GLY A 2 14.78 61.91 54.91
C GLY A 2 14.64 60.61 54.06
N GLY A 3 13.99 60.67 52.90
CA GLY A 3 13.75 59.50 52.04
C GLY A 3 14.92 59.15 51.09
N CYS A 4 14.78 58.06 50.32
CA CYS A 4 15.15 57.94 48.90
C CYS A 4 14.80 56.56 48.28
N PHE A 5 14.62 56.54 46.96
CA PHE A 5 13.95 55.55 46.09
C PHE A 5 14.90 54.73 45.17
N GLY A 6 14.39 53.62 44.60
CA GLY A 6 14.68 53.09 43.23
C GLY A 6 15.88 52.14 43.05
N THR A 7 16.02 51.23 42.07
CA THR A 7 15.26 50.74 40.90
C THR A 7 15.97 49.45 40.38
N GLN A 8 15.28 48.65 39.55
CA GLN A 8 15.66 47.35 38.96
C GLN A 8 16.83 47.34 37.92
N GLN A 9 17.40 46.12 37.69
CA GLN A 9 17.40 45.36 36.40
C GLN A 9 18.76 44.92 35.77
N SER A 10 18.88 43.60 35.50
CA SER A 10 19.62 42.88 34.40
C SER A 10 21.18 42.86 34.42
N ARG A 11 21.96 41.82 34.04
CA ARG A 11 21.84 40.60 33.18
C ARG A 11 23.14 39.71 33.30
N PRO A 12 23.45 38.64 32.51
CA PRO A 12 23.83 37.30 33.01
C PRO A 12 25.19 36.70 32.51
N SER A 13 25.43 35.42 32.88
CA SER A 13 26.04 34.31 32.08
C SER A 13 27.47 33.81 32.36
N SER A 14 27.55 32.46 32.31
CA SER A 14 28.69 31.55 32.03
C SER A 14 29.41 31.04 33.29
N GLY A 15 29.54 29.75 33.60
CA GLY A 15 29.29 28.48 32.91
C GLY A 15 30.28 27.43 33.47
N ILE A 16 30.07 26.14 33.16
CA ILE A 16 31.04 25.01 33.25
C ILE A 16 31.16 24.40 34.69
N GLU A 17 31.00 23.10 35.03
CA GLU A 17 30.93 21.83 34.29
C GLU A 17 30.35 20.67 35.18
N SER A 18 29.60 19.78 34.54
CA SER A 18 29.41 18.32 34.70
C SER A 18 29.76 17.56 35.99
N LEU A 19 28.81 16.77 36.52
CA LEU A 19 28.86 15.30 36.41
C LEU A 19 27.55 14.60 36.84
N ASP A 20 27.23 13.63 36.00
CA ASP A 20 26.16 12.65 35.92
C ASP A 20 25.76 11.97 37.26
N GLY A 21 24.45 11.75 37.44
CA GLY A 21 23.93 11.10 38.64
C GLY A 21 22.41 10.97 38.67
N THR A 22 21.86 10.16 37.77
CA THR A 22 20.53 9.53 37.86
C THR A 22 19.29 10.43 37.73
N SER A 23 18.96 10.78 36.49
CA SER A 23 17.57 11.06 36.08
C SER A 23 16.71 9.80 36.19
N LEU A 24 16.18 9.55 37.39
CA LEU A 24 15.06 8.65 37.63
C LEU A 24 13.83 9.50 37.96
N ASN A 25 13.43 10.33 37.00
CA ASN A 25 12.06 10.83 36.95
C ASN A 25 11.59 10.76 35.50
N GLN A 26 11.42 9.53 35.00
CA GLN A 26 10.61 9.23 33.83
C GLN A 26 9.16 9.60 34.16
N THR A 27 8.88 10.90 34.13
CA THR A 27 7.52 11.42 34.04
C THR A 27 6.90 10.76 32.81
N ARG A 28 5.82 10.01 33.02
CA ARG A 28 4.95 9.41 32.00
C ARG A 28 4.42 10.50 31.05
N LYS A 29 5.24 10.92 30.10
CA LYS A 29 4.82 11.82 29.03
C LYS A 29 4.23 10.92 27.95
N ASN A 30 2.90 10.82 27.94
CA ASN A 30 2.19 10.26 26.81
C ASN A 30 2.65 10.98 25.54
N GLN A 31 3.14 10.24 24.54
CA GLN A 31 3.56 10.82 23.28
C GLN A 31 2.41 10.71 22.28
N PRO A 32 2.12 11.76 21.50
CA PRO A 32 1.15 11.64 20.42
C PRO A 32 1.60 10.55 19.44
N LEU A 33 0.62 9.82 18.89
CA LEU A 33 0.83 8.83 17.84
C LEU A 33 1.77 9.35 16.74
N LYS A 34 2.89 8.66 16.55
CA LYS A 34 3.84 8.92 15.46
C LYS A 34 3.25 8.40 14.15
N HIS A 35 3.45 9.21 13.11
CA HIS A 35 2.96 8.96 11.76
C HIS A 35 3.94 8.08 10.96
N GLU A 36 4.57 7.13 11.66
CA GLU A 36 5.59 6.24 11.11
C GLU A 36 5.12 4.80 11.16
N LYS A 37 4.91 4.21 9.98
CA LYS A 37 4.56 2.80 9.82
C LYS A 37 5.82 1.95 10.07
N PRO A 38 5.80 0.99 11.01
CA PRO A 38 6.98 0.16 11.26
C PRO A 38 7.31 -0.66 10.01
N LYS A 39 8.56 -0.61 9.56
CA LYS A 39 9.04 -1.44 8.45
C LYS A 39 9.52 -2.77 9.00
N TRP A 40 8.84 -3.87 8.68
CA TRP A 40 9.24 -5.21 9.12
C TRP A 40 9.31 -6.20 7.95
N LYS A 41 10.06 -7.27 8.17
CA LYS A 41 10.20 -8.40 7.26
C LYS A 41 9.69 -9.65 7.96
N SER A 42 8.90 -10.46 7.27
CA SER A 42 8.60 -11.82 7.73
C SER A 42 9.80 -12.73 7.45
N ASP A 43 10.10 -13.63 8.39
CA ASP A 43 11.18 -14.62 8.26
C ASP A 43 10.87 -15.66 7.17
N VAL A 44 9.59 -16.01 7.07
CA VAL A 44 9.01 -16.83 6.00
C VAL A 44 8.24 -15.91 5.05
N PRO A 45 8.41 -16.01 3.71
CA PRO A 45 7.60 -15.25 2.76
C PRO A 45 6.12 -15.56 3.01
N LEU A 46 5.37 -14.53 3.38
CA LEU A 46 3.93 -14.63 3.65
C LEU A 46 3.19 -14.05 2.44
N THR A 47 2.12 -14.71 2.00
CA THR A 47 1.23 -14.14 0.99
C THR A 47 0.18 -13.21 1.62
N GLY A 48 -0.39 -12.33 0.80
CA GLY A 48 -1.44 -11.38 1.21
C GLY A 48 -2.57 -12.03 2.01
N GLY A 49 -3.08 -13.16 1.53
CA GLY A 49 -4.16 -13.91 2.19
C GLY A 49 -3.75 -14.53 3.53
N GLN A 50 -2.51 -15.02 3.63
CA GLN A 50 -1.99 -15.57 4.89
C GLN A 50 -1.76 -14.49 5.95
N LEU A 51 -1.28 -13.31 5.53
CA LEU A 51 -1.14 -12.17 6.43
C LEU A 51 -2.50 -11.69 6.95
N HIS A 52 -3.49 -11.59 6.06
CA HIS A 52 -4.84 -11.17 6.43
C HIS A 52 -5.47 -12.17 7.40
N SER A 53 -5.38 -13.48 7.12
CA SER A 53 -5.92 -14.52 7.99
C SER A 53 -5.26 -14.50 9.37
N LYS A 54 -3.93 -14.32 9.42
CA LYS A 54 -3.18 -14.22 10.68
C LYS A 54 -3.53 -12.97 11.48
N ARG A 55 -3.82 -11.86 10.80
CA ARG A 55 -4.29 -10.61 11.42
C ARG A 55 -5.70 -10.80 11.99
N ASP A 56 -6.59 -11.44 11.25
CA ASP A 56 -7.95 -11.70 11.68
C ASP A 56 -8.00 -12.62 12.91
N GLU A 57 -7.26 -13.74 12.87
CA GLU A 57 -7.13 -14.67 14.00
C GLU A 57 -6.56 -13.98 15.24
N PHE A 58 -5.55 -13.11 15.07
CA PHE A 58 -5.02 -12.30 16.16
C PHE A 58 -6.10 -11.40 16.74
N TRP A 59 -6.86 -10.68 15.90
CA TRP A 59 -7.88 -9.75 16.35
C TRP A 59 -9.13 -10.40 16.94
N ASP A 60 -9.44 -11.64 16.57
CA ASP A 60 -10.50 -12.45 17.17
C ASP A 60 -10.08 -12.97 18.55
N THR A 61 -8.82 -13.40 18.68
CA THR A 61 -8.29 -14.02 19.91
C THR A 61 -7.76 -13.00 20.93
N ALA A 62 -7.25 -11.84 20.50
CA ALA A 62 -6.69 -10.78 21.35
C ALA A 62 -7.60 -10.35 22.50
N PRO A 63 -8.90 -10.05 22.29
CA PRO A 63 -9.80 -9.66 23.38
C PRO A 63 -10.14 -10.82 24.34
N ALA A 64 -9.88 -12.07 23.96
CA ALA A 64 -10.09 -13.23 24.82
C ALA A 64 -8.90 -13.52 25.75
N PHE A 65 -7.71 -13.00 25.42
CA PHE A 65 -6.47 -13.36 26.11
C PHE A 65 -6.07 -12.35 27.19
N GLU A 66 -6.26 -11.04 26.98
CA GLU A 66 -5.79 -10.02 27.94
C GLU A 66 -6.54 -8.68 27.79
N GLY A 67 -6.90 -8.02 28.91
CA GLY A 67 -7.43 -6.65 28.91
C GLY A 67 -8.93 -6.49 28.57
N ARG A 68 -9.36 -5.25 28.32
CA ARG A 68 -10.75 -4.90 27.96
C ARG A 68 -10.95 -4.98 26.45
N LYS A 69 -12.03 -5.64 26.01
CA LYS A 69 -12.43 -5.70 24.59
C LYS A 69 -12.60 -4.32 23.96
N GLU A 70 -13.05 -3.34 24.74
CA GLU A 70 -13.21 -1.93 24.30
C GLU A 70 -11.88 -1.30 23.88
N ILE A 71 -10.80 -1.58 24.61
CA ILE A 71 -9.47 -1.08 24.30
C ILE A 71 -8.93 -1.77 23.05
N TRP A 72 -9.14 -3.08 22.91
CA TRP A 72 -8.79 -3.80 21.67
C TRP A 72 -9.55 -3.30 20.45
N ASP A 73 -10.83 -2.98 20.59
CA ASP A 73 -11.65 -2.42 19.50
C ASP A 73 -11.14 -1.03 19.10
N ALA A 74 -10.85 -0.17 20.07
CA ALA A 74 -10.24 1.14 19.84
C ALA A 74 -8.85 1.01 19.17
N LEU A 75 -8.01 0.08 19.62
CA LEU A 75 -6.69 -0.17 19.02
C LEU A 75 -6.80 -0.69 17.58
N LYS A 76 -7.80 -1.51 17.28
CA LYS A 76 -8.10 -1.98 15.92
C LYS A 76 -8.53 -0.82 15.03
N ALA A 77 -9.45 0.01 15.49
CA ALA A 77 -9.92 1.18 14.76
C ALA A 77 -8.81 2.21 14.54
N ALA A 78 -7.96 2.44 15.55
CA ALA A 78 -6.79 3.31 15.44
C ALA A 78 -5.74 2.77 14.46
N ALA A 79 -5.50 1.45 14.45
CA ALA A 79 -4.63 0.80 13.48
C ALA A 79 -5.15 0.97 12.05
N TYR A 80 -6.46 0.77 11.83
CA TYR A 80 -7.09 0.95 10.51
C TYR A 80 -7.00 2.41 10.04
N ALA A 81 -7.27 3.37 10.92
CA ALA A 81 -7.11 4.80 10.61
C ALA A 81 -5.64 5.16 10.29
N ALA A 82 -4.66 4.53 10.97
CA ALA A 82 -3.26 4.68 10.64
C ALA A 82 -2.90 4.06 9.27
N GLU A 83 -3.57 2.97 8.86
CA GLU A 83 -3.41 2.38 7.52
C GLU A 83 -3.85 3.37 6.43
N THR A 84 -5.00 4.03 6.61
CA THR A 84 -5.55 5.05 5.68
C THR A 84 -4.80 6.39 5.73
N ASN A 85 -3.73 6.48 6.53
CA ASN A 85 -2.96 7.71 6.80
C ASN A 85 -3.77 8.81 7.52
N ASP A 86 -4.89 8.44 8.17
CA ASP A 86 -5.67 9.34 8.99
C ASP A 86 -5.20 9.26 10.45
N TYR A 87 -4.06 9.90 10.71
CA TYR A 87 -3.46 9.95 12.04
C TYR A 87 -4.25 10.83 13.01
N ALA A 88 -5.07 11.76 12.49
CA ALA A 88 -5.90 12.61 13.32
C ALA A 88 -7.05 11.79 13.94
N LEU A 89 -7.73 10.98 13.12
CA LEU A 89 -8.74 10.04 13.59
C LEU A 89 -8.12 8.99 14.52
N ALA A 90 -6.96 8.43 14.15
CA ALA A 90 -6.27 7.45 14.99
C ALA A 90 -5.94 8.05 16.38
N GLN A 91 -5.43 9.28 16.44
CA GLN A 91 -5.18 9.96 17.71
C GLN A 91 -6.47 10.19 18.51
N ALA A 92 -7.55 10.61 17.85
CA ALA A 92 -8.83 10.86 18.51
C ALA A 92 -9.40 9.58 19.13
N ILE A 93 -9.21 8.42 18.48
CA ILE A 93 -9.61 7.12 19.01
C ILE A 93 -8.77 6.74 20.24
N ILE A 94 -7.44 6.93 20.17
CA ILE A 94 -6.53 6.64 21.30
C ILE A 94 -6.82 7.54 22.50
N ASP A 95 -7.00 8.84 22.28
CA ASP A 95 -7.33 9.82 23.32
C ASP A 95 -8.72 9.54 23.91
N GLY A 96 -9.71 9.25 23.06
CA GLY A 96 -11.08 8.91 23.48
C GLY A 96 -11.18 7.61 24.29
N ALA A 97 -10.29 6.65 24.04
CA ALA A 97 -10.17 5.42 24.81
C ALA A 97 -9.22 5.54 26.02
N ASN A 98 -8.69 6.74 26.30
CA ASN A 98 -7.75 7.02 27.39
C ASN A 98 -6.47 6.17 27.34
N ILE A 99 -6.04 5.80 26.13
CA ILE A 99 -4.88 4.96 25.88
C ILE A 99 -3.61 5.81 25.88
N SER A 100 -2.62 5.39 26.65
CA SER A 100 -1.30 6.00 26.72
C SER A 100 -0.26 5.24 25.88
N LEU A 101 0.45 5.97 25.03
CA LEU A 101 1.55 5.53 24.18
C LEU A 101 2.88 6.08 24.72
N PRO A 102 3.66 5.31 25.51
CA PRO A 102 4.95 5.78 26.02
C PRO A 102 6.02 5.95 24.94
N THR A 103 5.91 5.21 23.83
CA THR A 103 6.83 5.26 22.68
C THR A 103 6.30 6.12 21.53
N GLY A 104 5.02 6.52 21.60
CA GLY A 104 4.27 7.13 20.51
C GLY A 104 3.92 6.15 19.39
N THR A 105 4.01 4.84 19.62
CA THR A 105 3.72 3.81 18.62
C THR A 105 2.61 2.90 19.12
N LEU A 106 1.73 2.43 18.21
CA LEU A 106 0.65 1.49 18.54
C LEU A 106 1.14 0.10 18.98
N MET A 107 2.45 -0.14 18.98
CA MET A 107 3.06 -1.43 19.32
C MET A 107 2.93 -1.76 20.81
N ASP A 108 3.05 -0.75 21.67
CA ASP A 108 3.01 -0.88 23.12
C ASP A 108 2.07 0.20 23.68
N CYS A 109 0.82 -0.19 23.92
CA CYS A 109 -0.24 0.67 24.39
C CYS A 109 -0.57 0.36 25.85
N TYR A 110 -0.94 1.37 26.63
CA TYR A 110 -1.33 1.23 28.02
C TYR A 110 -2.70 1.83 28.25
N ASP A 111 -3.55 1.12 28.96
CA ASP A 111 -4.85 1.62 29.40
C ASP A 111 -4.72 2.42 30.70
N GLU A 112 -5.77 3.16 31.07
CA GLU A 112 -5.81 3.97 32.29
C GLU A 112 -5.66 3.13 33.58
N LEU A 113 -6.05 1.85 33.55
CA LEU A 113 -5.85 0.90 34.64
C LEU A 113 -4.42 0.34 34.68
N GLY A 114 -3.56 0.71 33.74
CA GLY A 114 -2.18 0.23 33.64
C GLY A 114 -2.02 -1.11 32.92
N ASN A 115 -3.10 -1.64 32.31
CA ASN A 115 -3.02 -2.84 31.47
C ASN A 115 -2.19 -2.55 30.22
N ARG A 116 -1.27 -3.44 29.86
CA ARG A 116 -0.43 -3.31 28.67
C ARG A 116 -1.02 -4.11 27.51
N TYR A 117 -1.13 -3.47 26.35
CA TYR A 117 -1.59 -4.06 25.11
C TYR A 117 -0.45 -4.01 24.11
N GLN A 118 -0.06 -5.18 23.60
CA GLN A 118 1.04 -5.27 22.64
C GLN A 118 0.50 -5.68 21.27
N LEU A 119 0.70 -4.82 20.28
CA LEU A 119 0.29 -5.09 18.91
C LEU A 119 1.51 -5.56 18.11
N PRO A 120 1.43 -6.75 17.51
CA PRO A 120 2.44 -7.20 16.58
C PRO A 120 2.55 -6.28 15.37
N VAL A 121 3.77 -6.10 14.85
CA VAL A 121 4.05 -5.26 13.67
C VAL A 121 3.25 -5.65 12.43
N TYR A 122 2.86 -6.93 12.32
CA TYR A 122 2.04 -7.46 11.23
C TYR A 122 0.58 -6.97 11.25
N CYS A 123 0.08 -6.48 12.39
CA CYS A 123 -1.24 -5.86 12.49
C CYS A 123 -1.20 -4.37 12.10
N LEU A 124 -0.03 -3.73 12.16
CA LEU A 124 0.16 -2.29 11.94
C LEU A 124 0.71 -1.94 10.56
N SER A 125 1.28 -2.92 9.85
CA SER A 125 1.96 -2.68 8.58
C SER A 125 2.13 -3.96 7.78
N VAL A 126 2.09 -3.84 6.46
CA VAL A 126 2.43 -4.95 5.56
C VAL A 126 3.95 -5.23 5.58
N PRO A 127 4.37 -6.50 5.56
CA PRO A 127 5.78 -6.84 5.47
C PRO A 127 6.35 -6.42 4.12
N ILE A 128 7.63 -6.05 4.11
CA ILE A 128 8.34 -5.70 2.86
C ILE A 128 8.50 -6.88 1.89
N ASN A 129 8.34 -8.12 2.38
CA ASN A 129 8.45 -9.37 1.62
C ASN A 129 7.08 -10.01 1.36
N LEU A 130 6.06 -9.20 1.06
CA LEU A 130 4.75 -9.71 0.69
C LEU A 130 4.85 -10.36 -0.69
N VAL A 131 4.60 -11.67 -0.77
CA VAL A 131 4.48 -12.33 -2.07
C VAL A 131 3.11 -11.97 -2.63
N GLU A 132 3.11 -11.13 -3.66
CA GLU A 132 1.90 -10.86 -4.46
C GLU A 132 1.55 -12.13 -5.24
N GLU A 133 0.63 -12.92 -4.68
CA GLU A 133 -0.07 -13.94 -5.44
C GLU A 133 -0.90 -13.25 -6.53
N THR A 134 -0.38 -13.23 -7.74
CA THR A 134 -1.15 -12.97 -8.97
C THR A 134 -2.12 -14.14 -9.14
N ASN A 135 -3.24 -14.10 -8.42
CA ASN A 135 -4.26 -15.14 -8.43
C ASN A 135 -5.13 -15.01 -9.69
N GLU A 136 -4.75 -15.73 -10.75
CA GLU A 136 -5.72 -16.39 -11.63
C GLU A 136 -6.46 -17.44 -10.78
N SER A 137 -7.46 -17.04 -10.00
CA SER A 137 -8.55 -17.93 -9.54
C SER A 137 -9.77 -17.11 -9.13
N GLU A 138 -10.63 -16.98 -10.13
CA GLU A 138 -12.07 -16.83 -10.12
C GLU A 138 -12.77 -17.30 -8.83
N SER A 139 -13.40 -16.37 -8.11
CA SER A 139 -14.63 -16.60 -7.33
C SER A 139 -15.30 -15.25 -7.01
N PRO A 140 -16.52 -14.99 -7.51
CA PRO A 140 -17.21 -13.71 -7.32
C PRO A 140 -18.09 -13.73 -6.08
N ALA A 141 -17.74 -12.95 -5.06
CA ALA A 141 -18.67 -12.53 -4.03
C ALA A 141 -18.60 -11.01 -3.92
N ALA A 142 -19.76 -10.40 -4.12
CA ALA A 142 -19.94 -8.99 -4.36
C ALA A 142 -19.83 -8.16 -3.06
N GLU A 143 -19.63 -6.86 -3.28
CA GLU A 143 -19.96 -5.74 -2.39
C GLU A 143 -18.95 -5.35 -1.30
N SER A 144 -17.89 -4.64 -1.72
CA SER A 144 -17.57 -3.31 -1.17
C SER A 144 -16.43 -2.65 -1.98
N GLU A 145 -16.79 -1.83 -2.97
CA GLU A 145 -15.92 -0.76 -3.50
C GLU A 145 -16.04 0.47 -2.58
N PRO A 146 -15.02 1.36 -2.41
CA PRO A 146 -14.10 1.75 -3.48
C PRO A 146 -12.64 1.90 -3.02
N TRP A 147 -11.76 1.05 -3.57
CA TRP A 147 -10.38 1.45 -3.80
C TRP A 147 -10.22 1.55 -5.31
N SER A 148 -10.60 2.72 -5.83
CA SER A 148 -10.42 3.07 -7.23
C SER A 148 -8.93 3.28 -7.53
N GLU A 149 -8.19 2.17 -7.61
CA GLU A 149 -7.04 2.02 -8.52
C GLU A 149 -7.48 1.33 -9.82
N GLY A 150 -8.80 1.28 -10.06
CA GLY A 150 -9.38 0.93 -11.35
C GLY A 150 -9.28 2.13 -12.28
N GLY A 151 -8.17 2.23 -13.02
CA GLY A 151 -8.14 3.10 -14.19
C GLY A 151 -9.37 2.85 -15.07
N GLU A 152 -9.95 3.92 -15.62
CA GLU A 152 -11.16 3.85 -16.44
C GLU A 152 -11.07 2.73 -17.48
N GLU A 153 -12.11 1.89 -17.57
CA GLU A 153 -12.19 0.88 -18.60
C GLU A 153 -12.51 1.56 -19.93
N ILE A 154 -11.51 1.67 -20.79
CA ILE A 154 -11.63 2.25 -22.11
C ILE A 154 -11.80 1.14 -23.15
N THR A 155 -12.79 1.30 -24.03
CA THR A 155 -12.93 0.43 -25.20
C THR A 155 -12.03 0.92 -26.31
N VAL A 156 -10.98 0.17 -26.63
CA VAL A 156 -10.04 0.48 -27.72
C VAL A 156 -10.28 -0.45 -28.90
N LYS A 157 -10.24 0.09 -30.11
CA LYS A 157 -10.38 -0.68 -31.35
C LYS A 157 -9.00 -1.11 -31.83
N PHE A 158 -8.74 -2.40 -31.87
CA PHE A 158 -7.53 -2.97 -32.43
C PHE A 158 -7.78 -3.35 -33.88
N ARG A 159 -7.12 -2.65 -34.80
CA ARG A 159 -7.15 -2.97 -36.22
C ARG A 159 -6.02 -3.94 -36.53
N LEU A 160 -6.34 -5.22 -36.70
CA LEU A 160 -5.35 -6.23 -37.05
C LEU A 160 -5.09 -6.20 -38.55
N SER A 161 -3.82 -6.03 -38.95
CA SER A 161 -3.43 -6.09 -40.37
C SER A 161 -3.61 -7.50 -40.96
N THR A 162 -3.73 -8.54 -40.14
CA THR A 162 -3.85 -9.94 -40.58
C THR A 162 -5.27 -10.32 -40.99
N CYS A 163 -6.29 -9.73 -40.33
CA CYS A 163 -7.70 -10.02 -40.59
C CYS A 163 -8.39 -8.86 -41.34
N GLY A 164 -7.80 -7.67 -41.34
CA GLY A 164 -8.44 -6.45 -41.87
C GLY A 164 -9.66 -6.00 -41.06
N LYS A 165 -9.95 -6.68 -39.94
CA LYS A 165 -11.10 -6.45 -39.07
C LYS A 165 -10.69 -5.62 -37.85
N ASP A 166 -11.57 -4.74 -37.40
CA ASP A 166 -11.46 -4.07 -36.11
C ASP A 166 -12.03 -4.95 -34.99
N THR A 167 -11.17 -5.33 -34.05
CA THR A 167 -11.52 -6.05 -32.83
C THR A 167 -11.61 -5.05 -31.69
N LYS A 168 -12.79 -4.91 -31.07
CA LYS A 168 -12.99 -4.04 -29.91
C LYS A 168 -12.56 -4.78 -28.66
N LEU A 169 -11.66 -4.19 -27.89
CA LEU A 169 -11.17 -4.75 -26.64
C LEU A 169 -11.31 -3.68 -25.55
N ALA A 170 -12.01 -4.03 -24.47
CA ALA A 170 -12.02 -3.22 -23.26
C ALA A 170 -10.68 -3.43 -22.55
N ILE A 171 -9.98 -2.34 -22.20
CA ILE A 171 -8.71 -2.33 -21.45
C ILE A 171 -8.78 -1.22 -20.39
N ARG A 172 -8.10 -1.38 -19.26
CA ARG A 172 -8.08 -0.35 -18.20
C ARG A 172 -6.92 0.62 -18.41
N THR A 173 -7.11 1.91 -18.14
CA THR A 173 -6.04 2.91 -18.31
C THR A 173 -4.80 2.58 -17.46
N GLY A 174 -4.99 2.06 -16.24
CA GLY A 174 -3.90 1.65 -15.35
C GLY A 174 -3.15 0.38 -15.78
N GLU A 175 -3.63 -0.35 -16.80
CA GLU A 175 -2.95 -1.55 -17.30
C GLU A 175 -1.77 -1.21 -18.22
N THR A 176 -0.89 -2.19 -18.41
CA THR A 176 0.21 -2.08 -19.37
C THR A 176 -0.21 -2.57 -20.75
N VAL A 177 0.52 -2.13 -21.78
CA VAL A 177 0.38 -2.63 -23.15
C VAL A 177 0.58 -4.15 -23.19
N LEU A 178 1.47 -4.72 -22.36
CA LEU A 178 1.65 -6.18 -22.28
C LEU A 178 0.36 -6.90 -21.87
N THR A 179 -0.32 -6.42 -20.82
CA THR A 179 -1.59 -6.99 -20.36
C THR A 179 -2.64 -6.94 -21.48
N SER A 180 -2.69 -5.81 -22.19
CA SER A 180 -3.61 -5.60 -23.31
C SER A 180 -3.30 -6.54 -24.49
N LYS A 181 -2.01 -6.78 -24.80
CA LYS A 181 -1.56 -7.76 -25.80
C LYS A 181 -1.93 -9.20 -25.43
N LYS A 182 -1.77 -9.58 -24.15
CA LYS A 182 -2.19 -10.89 -23.64
C LYS A 182 -3.70 -11.07 -23.78
N ARG A 183 -4.49 -10.03 -23.54
CA ARG A 183 -5.95 -10.08 -23.72
C ARG A 183 -6.33 -10.22 -25.20
N LEU A 184 -5.63 -9.53 -26.11
CA LEU A 184 -5.79 -9.74 -27.55
C LEU A 184 -5.37 -11.16 -28.00
N GLN A 185 -4.36 -11.76 -27.36
CA GLN A 185 -3.96 -13.16 -27.61
C GLN A 185 -5.09 -14.13 -27.29
N VAL A 186 -5.84 -13.92 -26.20
CA VAL A 186 -6.99 -14.77 -25.86
C VAL A 186 -8.13 -14.63 -26.87
N VAL A 187 -8.36 -13.42 -27.39
CA VAL A 187 -9.44 -13.15 -28.34
C VAL A 187 -9.12 -13.64 -29.75
N GLU A 188 -7.93 -13.34 -30.27
CA GLU A 188 -7.55 -13.61 -31.66
C GLU A 188 -6.55 -14.77 -31.82
N GLY A 189 -6.01 -15.32 -30.73
CA GLY A 189 -5.03 -16.41 -30.76
C GLY A 189 -3.60 -16.00 -31.17
N ILE A 190 -3.27 -14.71 -31.13
CA ILE A 190 -1.98 -14.19 -31.62
C ILE A 190 -1.02 -13.96 -30.46
N ASP A 191 0.17 -14.57 -30.52
CA ASP A 191 1.19 -14.40 -29.49
C ASP A 191 1.63 -12.93 -29.28
N PRO A 192 1.76 -12.41 -28.03
CA PRO A 192 2.14 -11.03 -27.75
C PRO A 192 3.47 -10.62 -28.38
N SER A 193 4.40 -11.58 -28.55
CA SER A 193 5.71 -11.37 -29.19
C SER A 193 5.57 -11.02 -30.68
N ARG A 194 4.48 -11.47 -31.31
CA ARG A 194 4.18 -11.26 -32.72
C ARG A 194 3.34 -10.01 -32.97
N GLN A 195 2.80 -9.41 -31.90
CA GLN A 195 1.95 -8.23 -31.98
C GLN A 195 2.79 -6.95 -31.87
N ARG A 196 2.89 -6.21 -32.98
CA ARG A 196 3.45 -4.85 -32.99
C ARG A 196 2.32 -3.84 -33.01
N TRP A 197 2.19 -3.08 -31.93
CA TRP A 197 1.11 -2.12 -31.74
C TRP A 197 1.59 -0.74 -32.14
N TYR A 198 0.84 -0.06 -32.99
CA TYR A 198 1.11 1.28 -33.47
C TYR A 198 -0.08 2.19 -33.18
N PHE A 199 0.21 3.35 -32.62
CA PHE A 199 -0.79 4.37 -32.32
C PHE A 199 -0.28 5.75 -32.74
N GLY A 200 -1.02 6.42 -33.62
CA GLY A 200 -0.62 7.75 -34.12
C GLY A 200 0.78 7.78 -34.76
N GLY A 201 1.23 6.67 -35.35
CA GLY A 201 2.58 6.52 -35.90
C GLY A 201 3.68 6.17 -34.89
N ARG A 202 3.36 6.01 -33.60
CA ARG A 202 4.30 5.58 -32.55
C ARG A 202 4.12 4.10 -32.24
N LEU A 203 5.23 3.38 -32.08
CA LEU A 203 5.23 2.00 -31.61
C LEU A 203 4.95 1.98 -30.10
N LEU A 204 4.00 1.15 -29.67
CA LEU A 204 3.72 0.90 -28.26
C LEU A 204 4.58 -0.26 -27.75
N HIS A 205 5.36 0.00 -26.71
CA HIS A 205 6.19 -1.02 -26.03
C HIS A 205 5.40 -1.75 -24.95
N ASP A 206 5.78 -2.99 -24.65
CA ASP A 206 5.16 -3.83 -23.60
C ASP A 206 5.22 -3.19 -22.20
N LYS A 207 6.32 -2.51 -21.86
CA LYS A 207 6.49 -1.80 -20.58
C LYS A 207 5.70 -0.50 -20.46
N MET A 208 5.11 -0.02 -21.56
CA MET A 208 4.39 1.25 -21.58
C MET A 208 2.98 1.09 -21.03
N LYS A 209 2.52 2.05 -20.22
CA LYS A 209 1.13 2.06 -19.73
C LYS A 209 0.16 2.58 -20.78
N ILE A 210 -1.11 2.19 -20.67
CA ILE A 210 -2.18 2.67 -21.56
C ILE A 210 -2.41 4.18 -21.39
N GLU A 211 -2.28 4.70 -20.17
CA GLU A 211 -2.26 6.14 -19.87
C GLU A 211 -1.15 6.90 -20.60
N GLU A 212 0.07 6.35 -20.64
CA GLU A 212 1.21 6.96 -21.32
C GLU A 212 1.06 6.93 -22.84
N ALA A 213 0.38 5.90 -23.36
CA ALA A 213 0.03 5.79 -24.77
C ALA A 213 -1.02 6.85 -25.20
N LYS A 214 -1.60 7.59 -24.26
CA LYS A 214 -2.72 8.53 -24.49
C LYS A 214 -3.87 7.87 -25.23
N LEU A 215 -4.10 6.59 -24.95
CA LEU A 215 -5.24 5.86 -25.49
C LEU A 215 -6.49 6.30 -24.73
N GLN A 216 -7.54 6.63 -25.47
CA GLN A 216 -8.86 6.92 -24.88
C GLN A 216 -9.91 5.99 -25.50
N SER A 217 -11.09 5.96 -24.93
CA SER A 217 -12.23 5.22 -25.46
C SER A 217 -12.52 5.62 -26.91
N GLY A 218 -12.61 4.65 -27.81
CA GLY A 218 -12.95 4.86 -29.22
C GLY A 218 -11.75 5.08 -30.15
N PHE A 219 -10.53 5.19 -29.63
CA PHE A 219 -9.32 5.25 -30.45
C PHE A 219 -9.03 3.92 -31.14
N VAL A 220 -8.27 3.99 -32.25
CA VAL A 220 -7.84 2.84 -33.03
C VAL A 220 -6.34 2.62 -32.91
N VAL A 221 -5.95 1.41 -32.48
CA VAL A 221 -4.56 0.94 -32.44
C VAL A 221 -4.35 -0.02 -33.60
N GLN A 222 -3.32 0.20 -34.39
CA GLN A 222 -2.97 -0.66 -35.50
C GLN A 222 -2.05 -1.78 -35.01
N VAL A 223 -2.47 -3.02 -35.18
CA VAL A 223 -1.72 -4.21 -34.77
C VAL A 223 -1.18 -4.89 -36.00
N VAL A 224 0.13 -4.78 -36.20
CA VAL A 224 0.85 -5.51 -37.24
C VAL A 224 1.30 -6.82 -36.63
N VAL A 225 0.74 -7.92 -37.13
CA VAL A 225 1.18 -9.26 -36.76
C VAL A 225 2.26 -9.68 -37.72
N THR A 226 3.41 -10.09 -37.19
CA THR A 226 4.43 -10.72 -38.03
C THR A 226 3.99 -12.18 -38.30
N PRO A 227 3.68 -12.57 -39.55
CA PRO A 227 3.43 -13.97 -39.88
C PRO A 227 4.70 -14.77 -39.61
N LEU A 228 4.56 -15.95 -39.02
CA LEU A 228 5.65 -16.92 -38.96
C LEU A 228 5.96 -17.28 -40.41
N ASN A 229 7.18 -17.03 -40.85
CA ASN A 229 7.65 -17.60 -42.11
C ASN A 229 7.90 -19.09 -41.86
N PRO A 230 7.18 -20.04 -42.46
CA PRO A 230 7.51 -21.46 -42.35
C PRO A 230 8.70 -21.74 -43.28
N SER A 231 9.91 -21.39 -42.84
CA SER A 231 11.12 -21.66 -43.63
C SER A 231 12.33 -21.86 -42.71
N ILE A 232 12.36 -22.99 -42.00
CA ILE A 232 13.58 -23.81 -41.94
C ILE A 232 13.14 -25.26 -42.17
N THR A 233 13.26 -25.68 -43.43
CA THR A 233 13.43 -27.08 -43.81
C THR A 233 14.90 -27.45 -43.54
N GLU A 234 15.15 -28.42 -42.68
CA GLU A 234 16.38 -29.23 -42.69
C GLU A 234 16.03 -30.54 -41.95
N ASN A 235 15.54 -31.60 -42.61
CA ASN A 235 16.26 -32.60 -43.42
C ASN A 235 17.54 -33.15 -42.77
N GLN A 236 17.55 -34.48 -42.57
CA GLN A 236 18.63 -35.37 -42.10
C GLN A 236 18.89 -35.29 -40.58
N ASN A 237 18.84 -36.37 -39.82
CA ASN A 237 19.62 -37.58 -40.06
C ASN A 237 18.94 -38.83 -39.48
N TYR A 238 19.08 -39.91 -40.25
CA TYR A 238 18.89 -41.31 -39.90
C TYR A 238 19.71 -41.72 -38.67
#